data_AF-A0A3N5NLE4-F1
#
_entry.id   AF-A0A3N5NLE4-F1
#
_cell.length_a   1.000
_cell.length_b   1.000
_cell.length_c   1.000
_cell.angle_alpha   90.00
_cell.angle_beta   90.00
_cell.angle_gamma   90.00
#
_symmetry.space_group_name_H-M   'P 1'
#
loop_
_entity.id
_entity.type
_entity.pdbx_description
1 polymer ?
#
loop_
_entity_poly.entity_id
_entity_poly.type
_entity_poly.pdbx_seq_one_letter_code
_entity_poly.pdbx_strand_id
1 'polypeptide(L)'
;FLWCMIVGVSIRNLLPLAGIRSDDRASDLIASVCLSLFLVMTMMALDLVEVALSAGPFLVILAAQVLAIVLYSVYVCFRVMGRDYEAAVTSAAFIGFNMGSTATAMANMHAITSKHGPAPTSYLIVPLAGAFFIDLMNAFVITLVLALPFVGG
;
A
#
# COMPACT_ATOMS: atom_id res chain seq x y z
N PHE A 1 -4.89 0.47 12.01
CA PHE A 1 -3.96 1.22 11.14
C PHE A 1 -4.27 2.72 11.18
N LEU A 2 -5.55 3.10 11.06
CA LEU A 2 -6.06 4.47 11.23
C LEU A 2 -5.44 5.27 12.41
N TRP A 3 -5.39 4.69 13.61
CA TRP A 3 -4.88 5.40 14.80
C TRP A 3 -3.41 5.77 14.73
N CYS A 4 -2.58 4.90 14.16
CA CYS A 4 -1.16 5.20 13.94
C CYS A 4 -0.97 6.32 12.90
N MET A 5 -1.77 6.31 11.83
CA MET A 5 -1.80 7.36 10.80
C MET A 5 -2.18 8.73 11.40
N ILE A 6 -3.27 8.78 12.18
CA ILE A 6 -3.74 10.03 12.81
C ILE A 6 -2.70 10.55 13.79
N VAL A 7 -2.16 9.70 14.67
CA VAL A 7 -1.09 10.10 15.60
C VAL A 7 0.13 10.61 14.84
N GLY A 8 0.53 9.94 13.75
CA GLY A 8 1.65 10.38 12.91
C GLY A 8 1.43 11.75 12.28
N VAL A 9 0.24 12.00 11.69
CA VAL A 9 -0.13 13.31 11.11
C VAL A 9 -0.19 14.38 12.20
N SER A 10 -0.79 14.09 13.35
CA SER A 10 -0.85 15.01 14.49
C SER A 10 0.54 15.38 14.99
N ILE A 11 1.46 14.41 15.14
CA ILE A 11 2.85 14.68 15.51
C ILE A 11 3.52 15.58 14.47
N ARG A 12 3.40 15.26 13.17
CA ARG A 12 4.00 16.03 12.08
C ARG A 12 3.48 17.48 11.99
N ASN A 13 2.22 17.70 12.39
CA ASN A 13 1.59 19.02 12.35
C ASN A 13 1.83 19.84 13.64
N LEU A 14 1.92 19.18 14.80
CA LEU A 14 2.10 19.81 16.12
C LEU A 14 3.57 20.06 16.50
N LEU A 15 4.52 19.22 16.08
CA LEU A 15 5.95 19.42 16.35
C LEU A 15 6.52 20.74 15.81
N PRO A 16 6.17 21.17 14.58
CA PRO A 16 6.60 22.47 14.05
C PRO A 16 6.07 23.64 14.88
N LEU A 17 4.85 23.52 15.43
CA LEU A 17 4.24 24.53 16.31
C LEU A 17 4.95 24.63 17.67
N ALA A 18 5.58 23.55 18.13
CA ALA A 18 6.37 23.50 19.36
C ALA A 18 7.86 23.87 19.17
N GLY A 19 8.28 24.26 17.96
CA GLY A 19 9.66 24.67 17.66
C GLY A 19 10.67 23.51 17.51
N ILE A 20 10.20 22.26 17.50
CA ILE A 20 11.05 21.06 17.35
C ILE A 20 11.10 20.70 15.86
N ARG A 21 12.30 20.74 15.27
CA ARG A 21 12.52 20.27 13.89
C ARG A 21 12.55 18.74 13.88
N SER A 22 11.58 18.11 13.24
CA SER A 22 11.65 16.67 12.93
C SER A 22 12.78 16.42 11.93
N ASP A 23 13.69 15.51 12.27
CA ASP A 23 14.68 15.02 11.31
C ASP A 23 14.03 13.92 10.45
N ASP A 24 13.72 14.27 9.20
CA ASP A 24 13.14 13.34 8.24
C ASP A 24 14.08 12.16 7.97
N ARG A 25 15.41 12.32 8.12
CA ARG A 25 16.37 11.22 7.92
C ARG A 25 16.20 10.08 8.91
N ALA A 26 16.00 10.41 10.19
CA ALA A 26 15.79 9.39 11.22
C ALA A 26 14.50 8.61 10.96
N SER A 27 13.44 9.31 10.56
CA SER A 27 12.15 8.70 10.22
C SER A 27 12.26 7.79 8.99
N ASP A 28 12.97 8.22 7.96
CA ASP A 28 13.17 7.44 6.73
C ASP A 28 14.02 6.17 6.98
N LEU A 29 15.06 6.26 7.83
CA LEU A 29 15.86 5.11 8.24
C LEU A 29 15.01 4.08 8.99
N ILE A 30 14.23 4.53 9.97
CA ILE A 30 13.33 3.65 10.73
C ILE A 30 12.31 3.00 9.78
N ALA A 31 11.69 3.77 8.90
CA ALA A 31 10.71 3.27 7.94
C ALA A 31 11.31 2.20 7.01
N SER A 32 12.53 2.42 6.49
CA SER A 32 13.23 1.47 5.63
C SER A 32 13.56 0.14 6.34
N VAL A 33 14.02 0.21 7.59
CA VAL A 33 14.30 -0.98 8.41
C VAL A 33 12.99 -1.72 8.74
N CYS A 34 11.96 -1.02 9.20
CA CYS A 34 10.66 -1.61 9.50
C CYS A 34 10.04 -2.30 8.28
N LEU A 35 10.15 -1.69 7.10
CA LEU A 35 9.65 -2.27 5.86
C LEU A 35 10.40 -3.56 5.49
N SER A 36 11.73 -3.54 5.61
CA SER A 36 12.57 -4.71 5.34
C SER A 36 12.22 -5.87 6.30
N LEU A 37 12.06 -5.57 7.59
CA LEU A 37 11.63 -6.55 8.59
C LEU A 37 10.23 -7.09 8.32
N PHE A 38 9.29 -6.22 7.93
CA PHE A 38 7.94 -6.64 7.56
C PHE A 38 7.95 -7.65 6.40
N LEU A 39 8.70 -7.35 5.33
CA LEU A 39 8.82 -8.26 4.18
C LEU A 39 9.41 -9.62 4.58
N VAL A 40 10.44 -9.64 5.43
CA VAL A 40 11.03 -10.88 5.96
C VAL A 40 10.01 -11.68 6.76
N MET A 41 9.26 -11.04 7.66
CA MET A 41 8.22 -11.71 8.46
C MET A 41 7.11 -12.29 7.58
N THR A 42 6.68 -11.56 6.54
CA THR A 42 5.67 -12.08 5.59
C THR A 42 6.16 -13.30 4.81
N MET A 43 7.46 -13.37 4.47
CA MET A 43 8.01 -14.55 3.79
C MET A 43 8.13 -15.76 4.72
N MET A 44 8.47 -15.55 5.99
CA MET A 44 8.56 -16.64 6.97
C MET A 44 7.20 -17.29 7.26
N ALA A 45 6.10 -16.54 7.15
CA ALA A 45 4.75 -17.01 7.42
C ALA A 45 4.12 -17.81 6.26
N LEU A 46 4.78 -17.92 5.11
CA LEU A 46 4.27 -18.66 3.95
C LEU A 46 4.47 -20.17 4.14
N ASP A 47 3.38 -20.94 4.15
CA ASP A 47 3.44 -22.40 4.06
C ASP A 47 3.57 -22.82 2.58
N LEU A 48 4.82 -23.02 2.13
CA LEU A 48 5.09 -23.44 0.76
C LEU A 48 4.51 -24.84 0.44
N VAL A 49 4.28 -25.68 1.45
CA VAL A 49 3.80 -27.06 1.26
C VAL A 49 2.30 -27.07 0.98
N GLU A 50 1.53 -26.26 1.71
CA GLU A 50 0.09 -26.12 1.50
C GLU A 50 -0.22 -25.45 0.15
N VAL A 51 0.59 -24.45 -0.23
CA VAL A 51 0.52 -23.81 -1.56
C VAL A 51 0.88 -24.78 -2.68
N ALA A 52 1.88 -25.65 -2.48
CA ALA A 52 2.32 -26.62 -3.49
C ALA A 52 1.25 -27.70 -3.77
N LEU A 53 0.50 -28.13 -2.75
CA LEU A 53 -0.51 -29.18 -2.87
C LEU A 53 -1.77 -28.72 -3.63
N SER A 54 -2.11 -27.42 -3.57
CA SER A 54 -3.21 -26.81 -4.34
C SER A 54 -2.72 -25.88 -5.46
N ALA A 55 -1.47 -26.01 -5.89
CA ALA A 55 -0.80 -25.02 -6.75
C ALA A 55 -1.48 -24.78 -8.10
N GLY A 56 -2.13 -25.78 -8.69
CA GLY A 56 -2.74 -25.68 -10.01
C GLY A 56 -3.76 -24.52 -10.13
N PRO A 57 -4.87 -24.55 -9.36
CA PRO A 57 -5.86 -23.47 -9.36
C PRO A 57 -5.30 -22.11 -8.92
N PHE A 58 -4.44 -22.08 -7.90
CA PHE A 58 -3.86 -20.83 -7.40
C PHE A 58 -2.95 -20.16 -8.43
N LEU A 59 -2.12 -20.91 -9.16
CA LEU A 59 -1.26 -20.35 -10.22
C LEU A 59 -2.06 -19.70 -11.34
N VAL A 60 -3.18 -20.31 -11.75
CA VAL A 60 -4.03 -19.75 -12.81
C VAL A 60 -4.68 -18.44 -12.36
N ILE A 61 -5.20 -18.40 -11.12
CA ILE A 61 -5.81 -17.20 -10.55
C ILE A 61 -4.76 -16.09 -10.40
N LEU A 62 -3.58 -16.41 -9.86
CA LEU A 62 -2.49 -15.45 -9.69
C LEU A 62 -2.02 -14.93 -11.05
N ALA A 63 -1.85 -15.78 -12.06
CA ALA A 63 -1.47 -15.35 -13.40
C ALA A 63 -2.51 -14.41 -14.03
N ALA A 64 -3.80 -14.75 -13.93
CA ALA A 64 -4.88 -13.90 -14.41
C ALA A 64 -4.94 -12.55 -13.64
N GLN A 65 -4.74 -12.59 -12.33
CA GLN A 65 -4.67 -11.42 -11.47
C GLN A 65 -3.50 -10.50 -11.85
N VAL A 66 -2.28 -11.05 -11.98
CA VAL A 66 -1.09 -10.30 -12.40
C VAL A 66 -1.34 -9.64 -13.75
N LEU A 67 -1.88 -10.40 -14.71
CA LEU A 67 -2.17 -9.89 -16.05
C LEU A 67 -3.17 -8.72 -15.99
N ALA A 68 -4.27 -8.89 -15.26
CA ALA A 68 -5.30 -7.87 -15.09
C ALA A 68 -4.75 -6.60 -14.41
N ILE A 69 -3.94 -6.74 -13.36
CA ILE A 69 -3.30 -5.63 -12.66
C ILE A 69 -2.35 -4.88 -13.60
N VAL A 70 -1.51 -5.59 -14.38
CA VAL A 70 -0.57 -4.97 -15.30
C VAL A 70 -1.30 -4.23 -16.41
N LEU A 71 -2.31 -4.87 -17.02
CA LEU A 71 -3.18 -4.24 -18.03
C LEU A 71 -3.82 -2.97 -17.48
N TYR A 72 -4.47 -3.06 -16.32
CA TYR A 72 -5.14 -1.91 -15.72
C TYR A 72 -4.17 -0.79 -15.33
N SER A 73 -3.01 -1.14 -14.77
CA SER A 73 -2.00 -0.17 -14.37
C SER A 73 -1.45 0.61 -15.58
N VAL A 74 -1.15 -0.07 -16.69
CA VAL A 74 -0.62 0.56 -17.90
C VAL A 74 -1.68 1.36 -18.66
N TYR A 75 -2.86 0.78 -18.89
CA TYR A 75 -3.87 1.40 -19.75
C TYR A 75 -4.72 2.45 -19.03
N VAL A 76 -4.99 2.26 -17.74
CA VAL A 76 -5.86 3.14 -16.95
C VAL A 76 -5.05 3.98 -15.98
N CYS A 77 -4.33 3.36 -15.04
CA CYS A 77 -3.68 4.09 -13.95
C CYS A 77 -2.66 5.11 -14.47
N PHE A 78 -1.72 4.67 -15.30
CA PHE A 78 -0.68 5.55 -15.87
C PHE A 78 -1.27 6.66 -16.75
N ARG A 79 -2.37 6.38 -17.47
CA ARG A 79 -2.99 7.32 -18.40
C ARG A 79 -3.86 8.36 -17.71
N VAL A 80 -4.56 7.98 -16.65
CA VAL A 80 -5.40 8.88 -15.84
C VAL A 80 -4.54 9.81 -14.98
N MET A 81 -3.40 9.33 -14.49
CA MET A 81 -2.55 10.08 -13.55
C MET A 81 -1.62 11.11 -14.22
N GLY A 82 -1.79 11.40 -15.52
CA GLY A 82 -1.07 12.47 -16.24
C GLY A 82 0.16 12.04 -17.04
N ARG A 83 0.56 10.75 -16.98
CA ARG A 83 1.75 10.18 -17.66
C ARG A 83 3.11 10.76 -17.25
N ASP A 84 3.21 11.34 -16.07
CA ASP A 84 4.45 11.88 -15.54
C ASP A 84 5.23 10.84 -14.70
N TYR A 85 6.41 11.21 -14.21
CA TYR A 85 7.19 10.37 -13.29
C TYR A 85 6.40 9.97 -12.03
N GLU A 86 5.62 10.89 -11.46
CA GLU A 86 4.75 10.58 -10.33
C GLU A 86 3.61 9.62 -10.71
N ALA A 87 3.12 9.66 -11.96
CA ALA A 87 2.19 8.67 -12.47
C ALA A 87 2.82 7.27 -12.50
N ALA A 88 4.10 7.18 -12.90
CA ALA A 88 4.83 5.92 -12.91
C ALA A 88 5.05 5.37 -11.48
N VAL A 89 5.44 6.24 -10.53
CA VAL A 89 5.60 5.84 -9.11
C VAL A 89 4.27 5.41 -8.50
N THR A 90 3.19 6.15 -8.76
CA THR A 90 1.85 5.80 -8.28
C THR A 90 1.35 4.49 -8.91
N SER A 91 1.63 4.26 -10.20
CA SER A 91 1.27 3.02 -10.89
C SER A 91 2.03 1.80 -10.32
N ALA A 92 3.31 1.99 -9.95
CA ALA A 92 4.09 0.95 -9.28
C ALA A 92 3.58 0.67 -7.87
N ALA A 93 3.12 1.71 -7.16
CA ALA A 93 2.43 1.57 -5.89
C ALA A 93 1.13 0.78 -6.04
N PHE A 94 0.32 1.08 -7.06
CA PHE A 94 -0.92 0.37 -7.37
C PHE A 94 -0.67 -1.12 -7.62
N ILE A 95 0.35 -1.47 -8.42
CA ILE A 95 0.74 -2.86 -8.65
C ILE A 95 1.15 -3.52 -7.32
N GLY A 96 2.00 -2.86 -6.54
CA GLY A 96 2.47 -3.37 -5.25
C GLY A 96 1.34 -3.56 -4.24
N PHE A 97 0.35 -2.68 -4.26
CA PHE A 97 -0.83 -2.76 -3.40
C PHE A 97 -1.67 -4.00 -3.71
N ASN A 98 -1.98 -4.23 -5.00
CA ASN A 98 -2.81 -5.35 -5.43
C ASN A 98 -2.13 -6.73 -5.31
N MET A 99 -0.79 -6.76 -5.22
CA MET A 99 -0.01 -7.98 -5.04
C MET A 99 0.14 -8.39 -3.57
N GLY A 100 -0.22 -7.52 -2.62
CA GLY A 100 -0.02 -7.84 -1.21
C GLY A 100 -0.70 -6.85 -0.28
N SER A 101 -0.08 -5.69 -0.05
CA SER A 101 -0.55 -4.70 0.91
C SER A 101 0.02 -3.30 0.67
N THR A 102 -0.36 -2.36 1.53
CA THR A 102 0.22 -1.01 1.57
C THR A 102 1.73 -1.03 1.76
N ALA A 103 2.29 -2.00 2.50
CA ALA A 103 3.73 -2.09 2.71
C ALA A 103 4.49 -2.48 1.43
N THR A 104 3.95 -3.43 0.64
CA THR A 104 4.53 -3.79 -0.66
C THR A 104 4.41 -2.65 -1.68
N ALA A 105 3.33 -1.86 -1.62
CA ALA A 105 3.22 -0.63 -2.41
C ALA A 105 4.32 0.38 -2.06
N MET A 106 4.56 0.62 -0.77
CA MET A 106 5.63 1.52 -0.30
C MET A 106 7.02 1.02 -0.70
N ALA A 107 7.26 -0.29 -0.65
CA ALA A 107 8.51 -0.90 -1.11
C ALA A 107 8.77 -0.65 -2.59
N ASN A 108 7.74 -0.84 -3.45
CA ASN A 108 7.87 -0.60 -4.88
C ASN A 108 8.12 0.88 -5.20
N MET A 109 7.40 1.78 -4.52
CA MET A 109 7.66 3.22 -4.67
C MET A 109 9.08 3.56 -4.24
N HIS A 110 9.57 2.98 -3.14
CA HIS A 110 10.92 3.24 -2.63
C HIS A 110 12.01 2.70 -3.56
N ALA A 111 11.79 1.53 -4.16
CA ALA A 111 12.72 0.96 -5.14
C ALA A 111 12.88 1.86 -6.39
N ILE A 112 11.83 2.58 -6.79
CA ILE A 112 11.88 3.51 -7.92
C ILE A 112 12.49 4.85 -7.49
N THR A 113 12.01 5.43 -6.39
CA THR A 113 12.44 6.77 -5.94
C THR A 113 13.88 6.80 -5.44
N SER A 114 14.40 5.71 -4.88
CA SER A 114 15.81 5.59 -4.51
C SER A 114 16.75 5.68 -5.72
N LYS A 115 16.29 5.32 -6.92
CA LYS A 115 17.08 5.36 -8.17
C LYS A 115 16.82 6.58 -9.04
N HIS A 116 15.58 7.07 -9.09
CA HIS A 116 15.15 8.10 -10.04
C HIS A 116 14.77 9.44 -9.39
N GLY A 117 14.86 9.54 -8.06
CA GLY A 117 14.57 10.76 -7.31
C GLY A 117 13.21 10.73 -6.59
N PRO A 118 13.00 11.65 -5.63
CA PRO A 118 11.82 11.66 -4.77
C PRO A 118 10.53 11.97 -5.53
N ALA A 119 9.41 11.37 -5.09
CA ALA A 119 8.06 11.58 -5.62
C ALA A 119 7.08 11.97 -4.48
N PRO A 120 7.13 13.23 -4.01
CA PRO A 120 6.45 13.65 -2.78
C PRO A 120 4.93 13.52 -2.85
N THR A 121 4.31 13.77 -4.01
CA THR A 121 2.85 13.70 -4.14
C THR A 121 2.37 12.25 -4.08
N SER A 122 3.12 11.32 -4.70
CA SER A 122 2.79 9.89 -4.66
C SER A 122 2.87 9.33 -3.23
N TYR A 123 3.90 9.72 -2.48
CA TYR A 123 4.08 9.29 -1.09
C TYR A 123 3.04 9.85 -0.12
N LEU A 124 2.37 10.94 -0.47
CA LEU A 124 1.26 11.48 0.33
C LEU A 124 -0.06 10.79 -0.01
N ILE A 125 -0.38 10.66 -1.30
CA ILE A 125 -1.69 10.19 -1.76
C ILE A 125 -1.83 8.68 -1.55
N VAL A 126 -0.80 7.89 -1.84
CA VAL A 126 -0.90 6.42 -1.82
C VAL A 126 -1.20 5.88 -0.42
N PRO A 127 -0.53 6.31 0.67
CA PRO A 127 -0.88 5.84 2.01
C PRO A 127 -2.28 6.29 2.47
N LEU A 128 -2.68 7.52 2.10
CA LEU A 128 -4.01 8.03 2.43
C LEU A 128 -5.10 7.22 1.71
N ALA A 129 -4.90 6.91 0.43
CA ALA A 129 -5.83 6.09 -0.32
C ALA A 129 -5.81 4.61 0.10
N GLY A 130 -4.61 4.04 0.24
CA GLY A 130 -4.39 2.61 0.49
C GLY A 130 -4.62 2.17 1.94
N ALA A 131 -4.59 3.08 2.91
CA ALA A 131 -4.84 2.74 4.31
C ALA A 131 -6.09 3.43 4.84
N PHE A 132 -6.19 4.76 4.72
CA PHE A 132 -7.27 5.51 5.35
C PHE A 132 -8.62 5.29 4.63
N PHE A 133 -8.68 5.48 3.31
CA PHE A 133 -9.95 5.28 2.58
C PHE A 133 -10.41 3.83 2.56
N ILE A 134 -9.47 2.88 2.51
CA ILE A 134 -9.82 1.46 2.53
C ILE A 134 -10.36 1.06 3.90
N ASP A 135 -9.78 1.53 5.01
CA ASP A 135 -10.33 1.29 6.35
C ASP A 135 -11.77 1.86 6.47
N LEU A 136 -12.00 3.08 5.96
CA LEU A 136 -13.33 3.71 5.98
C LEU A 136 -14.35 2.95 5.12
N MET A 137 -13.97 2.60 3.89
CA MET A 137 -14.81 1.82 2.99
C MET A 137 -15.11 0.43 3.56
N ASN A 138 -14.12 -0.21 4.18
CA ASN A 138 -14.30 -1.51 4.81
C ASN A 138 -15.32 -1.43 5.96
N ALA A 139 -15.17 -0.44 6.86
CA ALA A 139 -16.14 -0.22 7.94
C ALA A 139 -17.55 0.06 7.40
N PHE A 140 -17.66 0.90 6.36
CA PHE A 140 -18.94 1.20 5.71
C PHE A 140 -19.57 -0.04 5.07
N VAL A 141 -18.81 -0.81 4.28
CA VAL A 141 -19.29 -2.01 3.58
C VAL A 141 -19.72 -3.07 4.59
N ILE A 142 -18.92 -3.34 5.63
CA ILE A 142 -19.30 -4.29 6.67
C ILE A 142 -20.60 -3.85 7.36
N THR A 143 -20.72 -2.56 7.71
CA THR A 143 -21.93 -2.03 8.36
C THR A 143 -23.15 -2.18 7.45
N LEU A 144 -23.01 -1.90 6.16
CA LEU A 144 -24.07 -2.05 5.17
C LEU A 144 -24.48 -3.50 4.96
N VAL A 145 -23.50 -4.41 4.87
CA VAL A 145 -23.74 -5.85 4.71
C VAL A 145 -24.42 -6.44 5.94
N LEU A 146 -24.02 -6.03 7.14
CA LEU A 146 -24.67 -6.45 8.39
C LEU A 146 -26.07 -5.85 8.57
N ALA A 147 -26.32 -4.64 8.04
CA ALA A 147 -27.63 -4.02 8.04
C ALA A 147 -28.62 -4.67 7.07
N LEU A 148 -28.16 -5.51 6.12
CA LEU A 148 -29.03 -6.29 5.26
C LEU A 148 -29.60 -7.49 6.03
N PRO A 149 -30.93 -7.71 6.00
CA PRO A 149 -31.63 -8.72 6.80
C PRO A 149 -31.31 -10.18 6.41
N PHE A 150 -30.42 -10.40 5.44
CA PHE A 150 -29.96 -11.71 5.02
C PHE A 150 -28.70 -12.19 5.77
N VAL A 151 -27.97 -11.28 6.44
CA VAL A 151 -26.71 -11.60 7.14
C VAL A 151 -26.77 -11.22 8.62
N GLY A 152 -27.55 -10.20 9.00
CA GLY A 152 -27.82 -9.85 10.39
C GLY A 152 -29.04 -10.59 10.93
N GLY A 153 -28.83 -11.81 11.42
CA GLY A 153 -29.76 -12.46 12.36
C GLY A 153 -29.64 -11.87 13.75
#